data_AF-A0A535IVI7-F1
#
_entry.id   AF-A0A535IVI7-F1
#
_cell.length_a   1.000
_cell.length_b   1.000
_cell.length_c   1.000
_cell.angle_alpha   90.00
_cell.angle_beta   90.00
_cell.angle_gamma   90.00
#
_symmetry.space_group_name_H-M   'P 1'
#
loop_
_entity.id
_entity.type
_entity.pdbx_description
1 polymer ?
#
loop_
_entity_poly.entity_id
_entity_poly.type
_entity_poly.pdbx_seq_one_letter_code
_entity_poly.pdbx_strand_id
1 'polypeptide(L)'
;MATATATSLGKLQSILGNDAASLLQHECKTIPKSQLHLPGPDFITRIFATSDRPTRVLRSLESLYDHGRLAGTGYLSILPVDQGIEHSAGASFAANPAYFDGEKIVELAIEGGCNAVASTFGVLGSVARKYAHKIPFICKINHNELLTYPNKYDQIEFGTVKEAWELGAVALGATIYFGSAESDRQIQEISRAFHQAH
;
A
#
# COMPACT_ATOMS: atom_id res chain seq x y z
N MET A 1 -17.57 -11.35 8.27
CA MET A 1 -16.79 -12.55 7.89
C MET A 1 -17.03 -12.82 6.42
N ALA A 2 -16.34 -12.10 5.53
CA ALA A 2 -16.31 -12.45 4.12
C ALA A 2 -15.26 -13.55 3.96
N THR A 3 -15.68 -14.80 4.08
CA THR A 3 -14.86 -15.93 3.66
C THR A 3 -14.60 -15.74 2.18
N ALA A 4 -13.37 -15.38 1.80
CA ALA A 4 -12.95 -15.46 0.42
C ALA A 4 -13.21 -16.90 -0.03
N THR A 5 -14.23 -17.11 -0.86
CA THR A 5 -14.49 -18.42 -1.47
C THR A 5 -13.32 -18.68 -2.38
N ALA A 6 -12.35 -19.47 -1.89
CA ALA A 6 -11.22 -19.91 -2.68
C ALA A 6 -11.78 -20.49 -3.98
N THR A 7 -11.41 -19.87 -5.11
CA THR A 7 -11.78 -20.37 -6.44
C THR A 7 -11.37 -21.83 -6.49
N SER A 8 -12.32 -22.73 -6.76
CA SER A 8 -12.01 -24.16 -6.79
C SER A 8 -10.91 -24.43 -7.82
N LEU A 9 -10.04 -25.39 -7.53
CA LEU A 9 -8.92 -25.74 -8.40
C LEU A 9 -9.38 -26.02 -9.84
N GLY A 10 -10.54 -26.67 -10.02
CA GLY A 10 -11.12 -26.93 -11.33
C GLY A 10 -11.51 -25.66 -12.10
N LYS A 11 -12.04 -24.63 -11.42
CA LYS A 11 -12.33 -23.35 -12.06
C LYS A 11 -11.05 -22.61 -12.45
N LEU A 12 -10.02 -22.64 -11.61
CA LEU A 12 -8.70 -22.09 -11.96
C LEU A 12 -8.10 -22.79 -13.18
N GLN A 13 -8.13 -24.12 -13.22
CA GLN A 13 -7.67 -24.90 -14.36
C GLN A 13 -8.43 -24.54 -15.65
N SER A 14 -9.75 -24.33 -15.57
CA SER A 14 -10.54 -23.92 -16.74
C SER A 14 -10.15 -22.55 -17.30
N ILE A 15 -9.77 -21.60 -16.44
CA ILE A 15 -9.33 -20.26 -16.83
C ILE A 15 -7.93 -20.31 -17.46
N LEU A 16 -7.03 -21.09 -16.86
CA LEU A 16 -5.64 -21.22 -17.31
C LEU A 16 -5.48 -22.12 -18.54
N GLY A 17 -6.46 -22.98 -18.82
CA GLY A 17 -6.47 -23.86 -19.99
C GLY A 17 -5.21 -24.72 -20.07
N ASN A 18 -4.51 -24.65 -21.20
CA ASN A 18 -3.32 -25.46 -21.46
C ASN A 18 -2.13 -25.11 -20.54
N ASP A 19 -2.10 -23.90 -19.98
CA ASP A 19 -1.03 -23.46 -19.07
C ASP A 19 -1.27 -23.92 -17.62
N ALA A 20 -2.44 -24.50 -17.33
CA ALA A 20 -2.80 -24.86 -15.96
C ALA A 20 -1.80 -25.85 -15.33
N ALA A 21 -1.36 -26.85 -16.08
CA ALA A 21 -0.41 -27.84 -15.57
C ALA A 21 0.95 -27.20 -15.27
N SER A 22 1.50 -26.40 -16.19
CA SER A 22 2.81 -25.79 -16.03
C SER A 22 2.83 -24.75 -14.92
N LEU A 23 1.78 -23.94 -14.77
CA LEU A 23 1.72 -22.87 -13.76
C LEU A 23 1.38 -23.38 -12.37
N LEU A 24 0.35 -24.23 -12.23
CA LEU A 24 -0.15 -24.65 -10.91
C LEU A 24 0.72 -25.73 -10.26
N GLN A 25 1.48 -26.50 -11.05
CA GLN A 25 2.39 -27.53 -10.57
C GLN A 25 3.85 -27.08 -10.56
N HIS A 26 4.12 -25.83 -10.93
CA HIS A 26 5.49 -25.31 -10.89
C HIS A 26 6.04 -25.34 -9.47
N GLU A 27 7.19 -25.99 -9.31
CA GLU A 27 7.99 -25.92 -8.09
C GLU A 27 9.35 -25.30 -8.42
N CYS A 28 9.68 -24.19 -7.75
CA CYS A 28 10.99 -23.56 -7.89
C CYS A 28 12.06 -24.46 -7.26
N LYS A 29 12.95 -25.01 -8.09
CA LYS A 29 14.07 -25.85 -7.63
C LYS A 29 15.33 -25.05 -7.28
N THR A 30 15.38 -23.76 -7.62
CA THR A 30 16.55 -22.90 -7.41
C THR A 30 16.62 -22.37 -5.98
N ILE A 31 15.50 -21.90 -5.44
CA ILE A 31 15.41 -21.40 -4.06
C ILE A 31 14.27 -22.14 -3.37
N PRO A 32 14.57 -23.05 -2.43
CA PRO A 32 13.54 -23.84 -1.78
C PRO A 32 12.68 -22.96 -0.87
N LYS A 33 11.38 -23.27 -0.85
CA LYS A 33 10.35 -22.59 -0.04
C LYS A 33 10.74 -22.47 1.45
N SER A 34 11.48 -23.45 1.98
CA SER A 34 11.95 -23.47 3.38
C SER A 34 12.99 -22.40 3.72
N GLN A 35 13.62 -21.77 2.73
CA GLN A 35 14.55 -20.65 2.95
C GLN A 35 13.84 -19.29 3.03
N LEU A 36 12.51 -19.25 2.90
CA LEU A 36 11.74 -18.01 2.84
C LEU A 36 10.86 -17.84 4.08
N HIS A 37 10.74 -16.59 4.53
CA HIS A 37 9.71 -16.20 5.49
C HIS A 37 8.40 -15.96 4.75
N LEU A 38 7.55 -16.98 4.73
CA LEU A 38 6.32 -16.91 3.95
C LEU A 38 5.15 -16.27 4.72
N PRO A 39 4.26 -15.57 3.99
CA PRO A 39 2.94 -15.18 4.47
C PRO A 39 2.19 -16.31 5.16
N GLY A 40 1.53 -15.99 6.26
CA GLY A 40 0.61 -16.87 6.96
C GLY A 40 -0.21 -16.10 8.00
N PRO A 41 -1.22 -16.74 8.61
CA PRO A 41 -2.02 -16.14 9.68
C PRO A 41 -1.20 -15.70 10.90
N ASP A 42 -0.02 -16.28 11.08
CA ASP A 42 0.90 -16.00 12.17
C ASP A 42 2.01 -14.99 11.81
N PHE A 43 1.96 -14.38 10.62
CA PHE A 43 3.09 -13.64 10.05
C PHE A 43 3.60 -12.52 10.96
N ILE A 44 2.70 -11.74 11.57
CA ILE A 44 3.09 -10.65 12.48
C ILE A 44 3.80 -11.19 13.72
N THR A 45 3.23 -12.20 14.37
CA THR A 45 3.81 -12.82 15.56
C THR A 45 5.12 -13.54 15.26
N ARG A 46 5.19 -14.27 14.14
CA ARG A 46 6.37 -15.07 13.77
C ARG A 46 7.54 -14.22 13.26
N ILE A 47 7.26 -13.12 12.55
CA ILE A 47 8.29 -12.33 11.86
C ILE A 47 8.59 -10.99 12.54
N PHE A 48 7.55 -10.23 12.92
CA PHE A 48 7.76 -8.86 13.39
C PHE A 48 7.84 -8.75 14.92
N ALA A 49 7.17 -9.63 15.68
CA ALA A 49 7.13 -9.52 17.14
C ALA A 49 8.50 -9.69 17.83
N THR A 50 9.47 -10.32 17.17
CA THR A 50 10.85 -10.50 17.68
C THR A 50 11.82 -9.42 17.19
N SER A 51 11.36 -8.44 16.41
CA SER A 51 12.17 -7.35 15.88
C SER A 51 12.24 -6.14 16.81
N ASP A 52 12.90 -5.06 16.37
CA ASP A 52 12.97 -3.77 17.07
C ASP A 52 11.69 -2.92 16.92
N ARG A 53 10.65 -3.42 16.25
CA ARG A 53 9.43 -2.67 15.98
C ARG A 53 8.67 -2.38 17.28
N PRO A 54 8.37 -1.10 17.58
CA PRO A 54 7.65 -0.76 18.80
C PRO A 54 6.21 -1.29 18.75
N THR A 55 5.58 -1.46 19.92
CA THR A 55 4.23 -2.01 20.04
C THR A 55 3.19 -1.27 19.20
N ARG A 56 3.34 0.05 18.99
CA ARG A 56 2.45 0.82 18.11
C ARG A 56 2.54 0.36 16.67
N VAL A 57 3.75 0.14 16.16
CA VAL A 57 3.97 -0.38 14.81
C VAL A 57 3.41 -1.79 14.66
N LEU A 58 3.59 -2.67 15.65
CA LEU A 58 2.97 -4.00 15.63
C LEU A 58 1.44 -3.92 15.54
N ARG A 59 0.80 -3.00 16.28
CA ARG A 59 -0.66 -2.77 16.18
C ARG A 59 -1.08 -2.25 14.82
N SER A 60 -0.32 -1.34 14.22
CA SER A 60 -0.58 -0.88 12.85
C SER A 60 -0.46 -2.01 11.83
N LEU A 61 0.57 -2.85 11.96
CA LEU A 61 0.75 -4.03 11.12
C LEU A 61 -0.42 -5.01 11.28
N GLU A 62 -0.82 -5.37 12.50
CA GLU A 62 -2.01 -6.22 12.70
C GLU A 62 -3.25 -5.60 12.06
N SER A 63 -3.48 -4.29 12.25
CA SER A 63 -4.60 -3.59 11.61
C SER A 63 -4.59 -3.68 10.08
N LEU A 64 -3.41 -3.72 9.45
CA LEU A 64 -3.28 -3.88 8.00
C LEU A 64 -3.53 -5.34 7.58
N TYR A 65 -2.89 -6.30 8.26
CA TYR A 65 -2.94 -7.72 7.89
C TYR A 65 -4.26 -8.40 8.22
N ASP A 66 -5.04 -7.87 9.17
CA ASP A 66 -6.36 -8.39 9.57
C ASP A 66 -7.55 -7.66 8.93
N HIS A 67 -7.29 -6.72 8.02
CA HIS A 67 -8.35 -6.01 7.30
C HIS A 67 -8.60 -6.58 5.88
N GLY A 68 -9.80 -6.37 5.35
CA GLY A 68 -10.14 -6.68 3.96
C GLY A 68 -10.29 -8.18 3.66
N ARG A 69 -10.28 -8.52 2.36
CA ARG A 69 -10.50 -9.87 1.84
C ARG A 69 -9.35 -10.83 2.16
N LEU A 70 -8.14 -10.31 2.33
CA LEU A 70 -6.93 -11.10 2.63
C LEU A 70 -6.63 -11.16 4.14
N ALA A 71 -7.54 -10.69 4.99
CA ALA A 71 -7.41 -10.75 6.44
C ALA A 71 -6.99 -12.15 6.92
N GLY A 72 -5.96 -12.22 7.78
CA GLY A 72 -5.47 -13.46 8.37
C GLY A 72 -4.79 -14.43 7.39
N THR A 73 -4.56 -14.04 6.13
CA THR A 73 -3.81 -14.88 5.17
C THR A 73 -2.30 -14.65 5.22
N GLY A 74 -1.87 -13.54 5.82
CA GLY A 74 -0.50 -13.03 5.77
C GLY A 74 -0.16 -12.29 4.47
N TYR A 75 -1.10 -12.13 3.54
CA TYR A 75 -0.94 -11.31 2.33
C TYR A 75 -1.61 -9.95 2.52
N LEU A 76 -1.07 -8.92 1.86
CA LEU A 76 -1.64 -7.57 1.82
C LEU A 76 -2.07 -7.20 0.40
N SER A 77 -3.27 -6.63 0.29
CA SER A 77 -3.79 -5.97 -0.91
C SER A 77 -4.02 -4.50 -0.58
N ILE A 78 -3.22 -3.62 -1.17
CA ILE A 78 -3.32 -2.18 -0.98
C ILE A 78 -3.83 -1.59 -2.30
N LEU A 79 -4.74 -0.61 -2.25
CA LEU A 79 -5.10 0.20 -3.41
C LEU A 79 -4.26 1.49 -3.40
N PRO A 80 -3.16 1.59 -4.18
CA PRO A 80 -2.34 2.79 -4.26
C PRO A 80 -2.88 3.74 -5.32
N VAL A 81 -3.38 4.90 -4.88
CA VAL A 81 -3.86 5.96 -5.77
C VAL A 81 -3.32 7.31 -5.31
N ASP A 82 -2.08 7.60 -5.69
CA ASP A 82 -1.39 8.88 -5.48
C ASP A 82 -1.03 9.59 -6.81
N GLN A 83 -1.39 9.00 -7.96
CA GLN A 83 -1.01 9.50 -9.28
C GLN A 83 -1.50 10.92 -9.60
N GLY A 84 -2.53 11.39 -8.89
CA GLY A 84 -3.05 12.75 -9.07
C GLY A 84 -1.99 13.83 -8.88
N ILE A 85 -1.03 13.63 -7.97
CA ILE A 85 0.09 14.56 -7.78
C ILE A 85 1.35 14.12 -8.54
N GLU A 86 1.57 12.81 -8.72
CA GLU A 86 2.76 12.27 -9.43
C GLU A 86 2.73 12.52 -10.95
N HIS A 87 1.52 12.52 -11.55
CA HIS A 87 1.31 12.59 -13.01
C HIS A 87 0.33 13.68 -13.45
N SER A 88 -0.16 14.50 -12.52
CA SER A 88 -1.36 15.36 -12.64
C SER A 88 -2.69 14.61 -12.63
N ALA A 89 -3.70 15.22 -12.00
CA ALA A 89 -5.06 14.71 -11.95
C ALA A 89 -5.71 14.64 -13.35
N GLY A 90 -5.36 15.58 -14.24
CA GLY A 90 -5.83 15.58 -15.62
C GLY A 90 -5.41 14.33 -16.38
N ALA A 91 -4.13 13.97 -16.33
CA ALA A 91 -3.65 12.76 -17.00
C ALA A 91 -4.20 11.47 -16.36
N SER A 92 -4.38 11.48 -15.04
CA SER A 92 -4.74 10.29 -14.26
C SER A 92 -6.23 9.96 -14.27
N PHE A 93 -7.09 10.98 -14.22
CA PHE A 93 -8.51 10.81 -13.93
C PHE A 93 -9.43 11.30 -15.05
N ALA A 94 -8.92 11.90 -16.13
CA ALA A 94 -9.77 12.35 -17.24
C ALA A 94 -10.56 11.20 -17.91
N ALA A 95 -9.99 9.99 -17.95
CA ALA A 95 -10.69 8.82 -18.50
C ALA A 95 -11.92 8.40 -17.68
N ASN A 96 -11.91 8.67 -16.38
CA ASN A 96 -13.07 8.48 -15.51
C ASN A 96 -13.15 9.62 -14.48
N PRO A 97 -13.88 10.70 -14.81
CA PRO A 97 -13.92 11.92 -14.00
C PRO A 97 -14.44 11.75 -12.57
N ALA A 98 -15.10 10.63 -12.25
CA ALA A 98 -15.53 10.35 -10.87
C ALA A 98 -14.35 10.29 -9.88
N TYR A 99 -13.15 9.92 -10.34
CA TYR A 99 -11.96 9.80 -9.49
C TYR A 99 -11.21 11.12 -9.24
N PHE A 100 -11.72 12.25 -9.75
CA PHE A 100 -11.31 13.56 -9.21
C PHE A 100 -11.81 13.77 -7.77
N ASP A 101 -12.89 13.07 -7.38
CA ASP A 101 -13.34 13.02 -6.00
C ASP A 101 -12.55 11.95 -5.23
N GLY A 102 -11.81 12.39 -4.21
CA GLY A 102 -11.02 11.53 -3.34
C GLY A 102 -11.83 10.47 -2.62
N GLU A 103 -13.13 10.70 -2.40
CA GLU A 103 -14.03 9.72 -1.80
C GLU A 103 -14.14 8.45 -2.66
N LYS A 104 -14.19 8.58 -3.99
CA LYS A 104 -14.35 7.44 -4.90
C LYS A 104 -13.18 6.47 -4.87
N ILE A 105 -12.00 6.98 -4.54
CA ILE A 105 -10.80 6.16 -4.34
C ILE A 105 -10.97 5.26 -3.11
N VAL A 106 -11.46 5.82 -2.01
CA VAL A 106 -11.65 5.07 -0.75
C VAL A 106 -12.83 4.10 -0.86
N GLU A 107 -13.92 4.50 -1.51
CA GLU A 107 -15.05 3.61 -1.82
C GLU A 107 -14.59 2.40 -2.64
N LEU A 108 -13.77 2.63 -3.69
CA LEU A 108 -13.21 1.56 -4.50
C LEU A 108 -12.35 0.59 -3.69
N ALA A 109 -11.51 1.09 -2.77
CA ALA A 109 -10.70 0.23 -1.91
C ALA A 109 -11.55 -0.68 -1.01
N ILE A 110 -12.63 -0.12 -0.44
CA ILE A 110 -13.56 -0.85 0.41
C ILE A 110 -14.33 -1.90 -0.40
N GLU A 111 -14.89 -1.52 -1.56
CA GLU A 111 -15.60 -2.43 -2.47
C GLU A 111 -14.66 -3.55 -2.98
N GLY A 112 -13.43 -3.17 -3.30
CA GLY A 112 -12.35 -4.05 -3.69
C GLY A 112 -11.92 -5.00 -2.58
N GLY A 113 -12.35 -4.80 -1.33
CA GLY A 113 -11.96 -5.61 -0.18
C GLY A 113 -10.45 -5.51 0.10
N CYS A 114 -9.84 -4.37 -0.16
CA CYS A 114 -8.44 -4.12 0.12
C CYS A 114 -8.16 -4.12 1.62
N ASN A 115 -6.94 -4.48 2.01
CA ASN A 115 -6.42 -4.34 3.36
C ASN A 115 -6.25 -2.87 3.74
N ALA A 116 -5.91 -2.02 2.76
CA ALA A 116 -5.67 -0.60 2.98
C ALA A 116 -5.85 0.21 1.68
N VAL A 117 -5.99 1.52 1.85
CA VAL A 117 -5.88 2.49 0.76
C VAL A 117 -4.65 3.37 0.99
N ALA A 118 -3.84 3.55 -0.05
CA ALA A 118 -2.69 4.42 -0.04
C ALA A 118 -2.94 5.62 -0.96
N SER A 119 -2.84 6.84 -0.43
CA SER A 119 -3.03 8.07 -1.21
C SER A 119 -2.39 9.28 -0.53
N THR A 120 -2.50 10.44 -1.17
CA THR A 120 -1.95 11.71 -0.70
C THR A 120 -2.68 12.24 0.54
N PHE A 121 -2.02 13.14 1.28
CA PHE A 121 -2.63 13.85 2.41
C PHE A 121 -3.95 14.54 2.05
N GLY A 122 -4.02 15.24 0.92
CA GLY A 122 -5.23 15.96 0.51
C GLY A 122 -6.40 15.02 0.25
N VAL A 123 -6.16 13.92 -0.48
CA VAL A 123 -7.19 12.92 -0.79
C VAL A 123 -7.69 12.26 0.48
N LEU A 124 -6.81 11.70 1.31
CA LEU A 124 -7.21 11.00 2.53
C LEU A 124 -7.80 11.97 3.57
N GLY A 125 -7.20 13.15 3.72
CA GLY A 125 -7.64 14.19 4.65
C GLY A 125 -9.05 14.70 4.36
N SER A 126 -9.45 14.79 3.09
CA SER A 126 -10.80 15.24 2.71
C SER A 126 -11.92 14.32 3.19
N VAL A 127 -11.61 13.05 3.48
CA VAL A 127 -12.59 12.03 3.87
C VAL A 127 -12.22 11.26 5.15
N ALA A 128 -11.17 11.67 5.85
CA ALA A 128 -10.59 10.94 6.98
C ALA A 128 -11.59 10.61 8.08
N ARG A 129 -12.37 11.60 8.54
CA ARG A 129 -13.38 11.38 9.60
C ARG A 129 -14.46 10.37 9.20
N LYS A 130 -14.71 10.20 7.91
CA LYS A 130 -15.72 9.27 7.38
C LYS A 130 -15.19 7.83 7.25
N TYR A 131 -13.89 7.64 7.00
CA TYR A 131 -13.33 6.34 6.59
C TYR A 131 -12.09 5.84 7.32
N ALA A 132 -11.30 6.67 8.01
CA ALA A 132 -10.06 6.22 8.64
C ALA A 132 -10.29 5.13 9.72
N HIS A 133 -11.50 5.07 10.29
CA HIS A 133 -11.93 4.03 11.23
C HIS A 133 -12.61 2.81 10.56
N LYS A 134 -12.70 2.80 9.24
CA LYS A 134 -13.36 1.74 8.44
C LYS A 134 -12.39 0.97 7.57
N ILE A 135 -11.34 1.61 7.07
CA ILE A 135 -10.27 1.00 6.29
C ILE A 135 -8.93 1.65 6.68
N PRO A 136 -7.86 0.87 6.88
CA PRO A 136 -6.52 1.39 7.12
C PRO A 136 -6.06 2.36 6.03
N PHE A 137 -5.59 3.52 6.46
CA PHE A 137 -5.00 4.54 5.60
C PHE A 137 -3.47 4.45 5.61
N ILE A 138 -2.86 4.57 4.43
CA ILE A 138 -1.42 4.72 4.23
C ILE A 138 -1.18 6.07 3.54
N CYS A 139 -0.62 7.03 4.26
CA CYS A 139 -0.40 8.38 3.72
C CYS A 139 0.91 8.46 2.95
N LYS A 140 0.83 8.79 1.66
CA LYS A 140 2.00 9.13 0.84
C LYS A 140 2.48 10.53 1.20
N ILE A 141 3.76 10.66 1.61
CA ILE A 141 4.29 11.90 2.18
C ILE A 141 5.17 12.74 1.25
N ASN A 142 5.62 12.16 0.15
CA ASN A 142 6.40 12.85 -0.88
C ASN A 142 5.80 12.58 -2.27
N HIS A 143 6.19 13.38 -3.26
CA HIS A 143 5.75 13.20 -4.64
C HIS A 143 6.83 13.62 -5.64
N ASN A 144 6.69 13.16 -6.87
CA ASN A 144 7.49 13.67 -7.99
C ASN A 144 7.08 15.10 -8.34
N GLU A 145 8.06 16.01 -8.36
CA GLU A 145 7.87 17.43 -8.67
C GLU A 145 7.68 17.68 -10.18
N LEU A 146 6.62 17.10 -10.74
CA LEU A 146 6.25 17.23 -12.15
C LEU A 146 5.40 18.49 -12.43
N LEU A 147 4.86 19.14 -11.40
CA LEU A 147 3.92 20.27 -11.52
C LEU A 147 4.62 21.65 -11.54
N THR A 148 5.89 21.68 -11.95
CA THR A 148 6.72 22.89 -12.11
C THR A 148 7.17 23.05 -13.57
N TYR A 149 7.34 24.30 -14.04
CA TYR A 149 7.94 24.60 -15.35
C TYR A 149 9.31 25.32 -15.18
N PRO A 150 10.40 24.81 -15.80
CA PRO A 150 10.49 23.54 -16.53
C PRO A 150 10.32 22.34 -15.58
N ASN A 151 9.89 21.20 -16.12
CA ASN A 151 9.66 19.98 -15.34
C ASN A 151 10.91 19.57 -14.56
N LYS A 152 10.71 19.11 -13.32
CA LYS A 152 11.73 18.50 -12.49
C LYS A 152 11.33 17.05 -12.18
N TYR A 153 12.31 16.25 -11.81
CA TYR A 153 12.13 14.83 -11.50
C TYR A 153 12.78 14.53 -10.15
N ASP A 154 12.28 15.20 -9.12
CA ASP A 154 12.74 15.08 -7.73
C ASP A 154 11.56 14.66 -6.84
N GLN A 155 11.83 13.80 -5.86
CA GLN A 155 10.86 13.46 -4.81
C GLN A 155 11.00 14.45 -3.66
N ILE A 156 9.98 15.28 -3.48
CA ILE A 156 9.94 16.29 -2.41
C ILE A 156 8.83 15.95 -1.42
N GLU A 157 9.09 16.18 -0.13
CA GLU A 157 8.07 16.04 0.92
C GLU A 157 7.01 17.15 0.77
N PHE A 158 5.73 16.77 0.82
CA PHE A 158 4.61 17.72 0.76
C PHE A 158 3.66 17.61 1.96
N GLY A 159 3.98 16.75 2.92
CA GLY A 159 3.31 16.74 4.22
C GLY A 159 4.09 15.93 5.24
N THR A 160 3.59 15.93 6.47
CA THR A 160 4.35 15.50 7.65
C THR A 160 3.80 14.22 8.28
N VAL A 161 4.66 13.51 9.01
CA VAL A 161 4.26 12.36 9.84
C VAL A 161 3.14 12.72 10.81
N LYS A 162 3.18 13.94 11.37
CA LYS A 162 2.19 14.43 12.32
C LYS A 162 0.81 14.57 11.69
N GLU A 163 0.72 15.16 10.50
CA GLU A 163 -0.56 15.29 9.79
C GLU A 163 -1.18 13.94 9.45
N ALA A 164 -0.35 12.96 9.06
CA ALA A 164 -0.80 11.60 8.76
C ALA A 164 -1.34 10.90 10.00
N TRP A 165 -0.68 11.12 11.14
CA TRP A 165 -1.15 10.61 12.41
C TRP A 165 -2.46 11.28 12.84
N GLU A 166 -2.60 12.60 12.70
CA GLU A 166 -3.79 13.36 13.07
C GLU A 166 -5.04 12.99 12.24
N LEU A 167 -4.87 12.60 10.97
CA LEU A 167 -5.97 12.09 10.13
C LEU A 167 -6.32 10.62 10.40
N GLY A 168 -5.54 9.92 11.23
CA GLY A 168 -5.78 8.53 11.62
C GLY A 168 -5.16 7.49 10.67
N ALA A 169 -4.13 7.84 9.89
CA ALA A 169 -3.38 6.84 9.15
C ALA A 169 -2.59 5.93 10.08
N VAL A 170 -2.47 4.66 9.68
CA VAL A 170 -1.73 3.64 10.44
C VAL A 170 -0.34 3.39 9.87
N ALA A 171 -0.07 3.90 8.66
CA ALA A 171 1.22 3.80 8.00
C ALA A 171 1.49 4.99 7.07
N LEU A 172 2.75 5.12 6.66
CA LEU A 172 3.21 6.10 5.67
C LEU A 172 3.76 5.39 4.42
N GLY A 173 3.66 6.05 3.28
CA GLY A 173 4.33 5.69 2.04
C GLY A 173 5.26 6.82 1.61
N ALA A 174 6.39 6.46 0.98
CA ALA A 174 7.31 7.40 0.37
C ALA A 174 8.01 6.75 -0.83
N THR A 175 8.45 7.56 -1.78
CA THR A 175 9.21 7.12 -2.95
C THR A 175 10.63 7.66 -2.87
N ILE A 176 11.63 6.84 -3.17
CA ILE A 176 13.03 7.25 -3.32
C ILE A 176 13.48 6.83 -4.71
N TYR A 177 14.06 7.76 -5.47
CA TYR A 177 14.68 7.47 -6.76
C TYR A 177 16.16 7.17 -6.57
N PHE A 178 16.47 5.90 -6.24
CA PHE A 178 17.84 5.43 -6.11
C PHE A 178 18.65 5.68 -7.40
N GLY A 179 19.85 6.24 -7.25
CA GLY A 179 20.74 6.58 -8.36
C GLY A 179 20.47 7.94 -9.01
N SER A 180 19.43 8.68 -8.59
CA SER A 180 19.26 10.08 -8.96
C SER A 180 20.26 10.98 -8.22
N ALA A 181 20.50 12.19 -8.76
CA ALA A 181 21.35 13.19 -8.11
C ALA A 181 20.85 13.57 -6.71
N GLU A 182 19.54 13.50 -6.48
CA GLU A 182 18.88 13.86 -5.21
C GLU A 182 18.72 12.67 -4.25
N SER A 183 19.18 11.47 -4.65
CA SER A 183 18.91 10.23 -3.91
C SER A 183 19.43 10.26 -2.47
N ASP A 184 20.61 10.83 -2.22
CA ASP A 184 21.18 10.97 -0.88
C ASP A 184 20.29 11.81 0.05
N ARG A 185 19.71 12.90 -0.48
CA ARG A 185 18.78 13.76 0.28
C ARG A 185 17.49 12.99 0.59
N GLN A 186 16.89 12.38 -0.44
CA GLN A 186 15.65 11.61 -0.31
C GLN A 186 15.79 10.47 0.70
N ILE A 187 16.89 9.73 0.68
CA ILE A 187 17.16 8.65 1.64
C ILE A 187 17.19 9.20 3.07
N GLN A 188 17.85 10.32 3.31
CA GLN A 188 17.97 10.90 4.65
C GLN A 188 16.65 11.50 5.15
N GLU A 189 15.89 12.17 4.29
CA GLU A 189 14.56 12.72 4.58
C GLU A 189 13.61 11.60 4.97
N ILE A 190 13.47 10.59 4.12
CA ILE A 190 12.56 9.46 4.37
C ILE A 190 13.01 8.63 5.57
N SER A 191 14.31 8.48 5.82
CA SER A 191 14.80 7.81 7.04
C SER A 191 14.37 8.55 8.31
N ARG A 192 14.43 9.89 8.32
CA ARG A 192 13.96 10.71 9.45
C ARG A 192 12.44 10.60 9.62
N ALA A 193 11.68 10.70 8.53
CA ALA A 193 10.23 10.58 8.55
C ALA A 193 9.77 9.20 9.06
N PHE A 194 10.39 8.11 8.60
CA PHE A 194 10.04 6.76 9.04
C PHE A 194 10.45 6.51 10.50
N HIS A 195 11.57 7.07 10.94
CA HIS A 195 11.93 7.02 12.35
C HIS A 195 10.90 7.73 13.24
N GLN A 196 10.42 8.90 12.82
CA GLN A 196 9.36 9.62 13.55
C GLN A 196 8.00 8.88 13.52
N ALA A 197 7.73 8.09 12.48
CA ALA A 197 6.48 7.34 12.33
C ALA A 197 6.39 6.10 13.23
N HIS A 198 7.53 5.58 13.70
CA HIS A 198 7.60 4.43 14.60
C HIS A 198 7.32 4.81 16.06
#